data_AF-A0A962R503-F1
#
_entry.id   AF-A0A962R503-F1
#
_cell.length_a   1.000
_cell.length_b   1.000
_cell.length_c   1.000
_cell.angle_alpha   90.00
_cell.angle_beta   90.00
_cell.angle_gamma   90.00
#
_symmetry.space_group_name_H-M   'P 1'
#
loop_
_entity.id
_entity.type
_entity.pdbx_description
1 polymer ?
#
loop_
_entity_poly.entity_id
_entity_poly.type
_entity_poly.pdbx_seq_one_letter_code
_entity_poly.pdbx_strand_id
1 'polypeptide(L)'
;MARSIPILRYRHVSPDGGPLTVSPSRFDAQMSMLANEGWKTINTSALLNAIGGQAEIPEKACLITFDGGFLDNYVYAWPLLTRYHLNATLFLVTGWIGNGNPRLSDPAVLSDRVDHLSCLAAIDAGQQDDVMLRWSEIQRMRTAGNMEIHSGGHRPLHWDRENESHDTHLARVVEELTQSRGLILRHTGEVERQIGWTGSGFDGNADLGYREAARKAGFFVHYTAEPGPNLRGDDPTRIRRFNVEDEPAGWLASRLKSYRSSLRGTWRARIREA
;
A
#
# COMPACT_ATOMS: atom_id res chain seq x y z
N MET A 1 8.36 -27.15 4.95
CA MET A 1 8.14 -26.13 3.90
C MET A 1 8.49 -24.77 4.47
N ALA A 2 9.15 -23.91 3.71
CA ALA A 2 9.43 -22.54 4.14
C ALA A 2 8.13 -21.74 4.31
N ARG A 3 7.99 -21.04 5.44
CA ARG A 3 6.86 -20.15 5.72
C ARG A 3 7.09 -18.81 5.04
N SER A 4 5.99 -18.19 4.60
CA SER A 4 5.96 -16.89 3.93
C SER A 4 4.96 -15.97 4.62
N ILE A 5 5.20 -14.65 4.53
CA ILE A 5 4.24 -13.64 4.97
C ILE A 5 3.48 -13.09 3.75
N PRO A 6 2.18 -13.39 3.60
CA PRO A 6 1.35 -12.76 2.58
C PRO A 6 1.15 -11.27 2.87
N ILE A 7 1.22 -10.45 1.81
CA ILE A 7 1.00 -9.00 1.89
C ILE A 7 -0.16 -8.63 0.99
N LEU A 8 -1.19 -8.06 1.59
CA LEU A 8 -2.43 -7.64 0.95
C LEU A 8 -2.26 -6.21 0.45
N ARG A 9 -2.64 -5.96 -0.80
CA ARG A 9 -2.64 -4.62 -1.39
C ARG A 9 -4.07 -4.19 -1.72
N TYR A 10 -4.53 -3.18 -1.01
CA TYR A 10 -5.77 -2.44 -1.27
C TYR A 10 -5.43 -1.05 -1.85
N ARG A 11 -6.45 -0.37 -2.36
CA ARG A 11 -6.35 1.04 -2.77
C ARG A 11 -7.57 1.82 -2.28
N HIS A 12 -8.74 1.51 -2.81
CA HIS A 12 -9.99 2.13 -2.39
C HIS A 12 -10.82 1.17 -1.53
N VAL A 13 -11.46 1.71 -0.49
CA VAL A 13 -12.58 1.03 0.19
C VAL A 13 -13.82 1.90 0.04
N SER A 14 -14.68 1.59 -0.94
CA SER A 14 -15.69 2.53 -1.44
C SER A 14 -16.95 1.83 -1.99
N PRO A 15 -18.16 2.39 -1.79
CA PRO A 15 -19.41 1.80 -2.26
C PRO A 15 -19.58 1.77 -3.79
N ASP A 16 -18.89 2.64 -4.53
CA ASP A 16 -19.07 2.77 -5.99
C ASP A 16 -18.39 1.63 -6.78
N GLY A 17 -17.63 0.77 -6.10
CA GLY A 17 -16.98 -0.38 -6.70
C GLY A 17 -15.94 -0.01 -7.77
N GLY A 18 -15.74 -0.89 -8.75
CA GLY A 18 -14.83 -0.68 -9.87
C GLY A 18 -13.41 -1.23 -9.67
N PRO A 19 -12.53 -1.03 -10.66
CA PRO A 19 -11.16 -1.53 -10.60
C PRO A 19 -10.41 -0.99 -9.38
N LEU A 20 -9.68 -1.86 -8.68
CA LEU A 20 -8.85 -1.51 -7.51
C LEU A 20 -9.66 -1.08 -6.26
N THR A 21 -10.98 -1.24 -6.30
CA THR A 21 -11.89 -0.91 -5.21
C THR A 21 -12.41 -2.18 -4.54
N VAL A 22 -12.52 -2.14 -3.22
CA VAL A 22 -13.26 -3.12 -2.42
C VAL A 22 -14.41 -2.38 -1.73
N SER A 23 -15.63 -2.92 -1.76
CA SER A 23 -16.76 -2.30 -1.08
C SER A 23 -16.59 -2.37 0.44
N PRO A 24 -17.15 -1.40 1.22
CA PRO A 24 -17.07 -1.42 2.68
C PRO A 24 -17.60 -2.73 3.28
N SER A 25 -18.66 -3.31 2.70
CA SER A 25 -19.22 -4.59 3.16
C SER A 25 -18.29 -5.77 2.94
N ARG A 26 -17.56 -5.82 1.80
CA ARG A 26 -16.57 -6.86 1.52
C ARG A 26 -15.33 -6.68 2.37
N PHE A 27 -14.87 -5.45 2.53
CA PHE A 27 -13.74 -5.14 3.41
C PHE A 27 -14.06 -5.53 4.86
N ASP A 28 -15.25 -5.19 5.38
CA ASP A 28 -15.71 -5.61 6.72
C ASP A 28 -15.68 -7.13 6.88
N ALA A 29 -16.28 -7.88 5.93
CA ALA A 29 -16.27 -9.33 5.96
C ALA A 29 -14.84 -9.93 5.92
N GLN A 30 -13.95 -9.33 5.13
CA GLN A 30 -12.55 -9.75 5.03
C GLN A 30 -11.79 -9.49 6.33
N MET A 31 -11.95 -8.31 6.95
CA MET A 31 -11.32 -7.97 8.23
C MET A 31 -11.86 -8.81 9.38
N SER A 32 -13.18 -9.02 9.42
CA SER A 32 -13.84 -9.91 10.37
C SER A 32 -13.30 -11.34 10.27
N MET A 33 -13.11 -11.86 9.05
CA MET A 33 -12.50 -13.17 8.84
C MET A 33 -11.06 -13.23 9.36
N LEU A 34 -10.24 -12.21 9.10
CA LEU A 34 -8.87 -12.16 9.62
C LEU A 34 -8.87 -12.26 11.15
N ALA A 35 -9.69 -11.43 11.82
CA ALA A 35 -9.80 -11.43 13.27
C ALA A 35 -10.32 -12.77 13.82
N ASN A 36 -11.43 -13.28 13.28
CA ASN A 36 -12.07 -14.50 13.76
C ASN A 36 -11.25 -15.77 13.51
N GLU A 37 -10.49 -15.82 12.42
CA GLU A 37 -9.58 -16.94 12.13
C GLU A 37 -8.21 -16.80 12.84
N GLY A 38 -7.99 -15.74 13.63
CA GLY A 38 -6.76 -15.55 14.40
C GLY A 38 -5.55 -15.14 13.56
N TRP A 39 -5.77 -14.42 12.47
CA TRP A 39 -4.70 -13.74 11.74
C TRP A 39 -4.19 -12.53 12.52
N LYS A 40 -2.87 -12.42 12.61
CA LYS A 40 -2.19 -11.25 13.15
C LYS A 40 -1.72 -10.36 12.01
N THR A 41 -2.22 -9.14 11.95
CA THR A 41 -1.69 -8.12 11.06
C THR A 41 -0.44 -7.51 11.66
N ILE A 42 0.69 -7.76 11.02
CA ILE A 42 1.99 -7.24 11.43
C ILE A 42 2.25 -5.89 10.79
N ASN A 43 3.31 -5.21 11.24
CA ASN A 43 3.78 -3.97 10.68
C ASN A 43 5.05 -4.19 9.83
N THR A 44 5.57 -3.16 9.17
CA THR A 44 6.72 -3.33 8.26
C THR A 44 7.99 -3.75 9.00
N SER A 45 8.20 -3.24 10.21
CA SER A 45 9.37 -3.61 11.02
C SER A 45 9.38 -5.10 11.35
N ALA A 46 8.24 -5.66 11.74
CA ALA A 46 8.10 -7.10 12.00
C ALA A 46 8.28 -7.93 10.72
N LEU A 47 7.75 -7.46 9.58
CA LEU A 47 7.98 -8.11 8.29
C LEU A 47 9.48 -8.18 7.95
N LEU A 48 10.19 -7.05 8.06
CA LEU A 48 11.60 -6.96 7.72
C LEU A 48 12.48 -7.80 8.64
N ASN A 49 12.18 -7.83 9.94
CA ASN A 49 12.86 -8.73 10.88
C ASN A 49 12.62 -10.20 10.53
N ALA A 50 11.43 -10.56 10.05
CA ALA A 50 11.13 -11.93 9.67
C ALA A 50 11.83 -12.35 8.36
N ILE A 51 11.83 -11.46 7.35
CA ILE A 51 12.53 -11.66 6.07
C ILE A 51 14.05 -11.69 6.27
N GLY A 52 14.61 -10.74 7.03
CA GLY A 52 16.05 -10.67 7.33
C GLY A 52 16.53 -11.75 8.29
N GLY A 53 15.60 -12.51 8.88
CA GLY A 53 15.89 -13.66 9.71
C GLY A 53 16.13 -13.37 11.19
N GLN A 54 15.93 -12.14 11.63
CA GLN A 54 16.00 -11.71 13.03
C GLN A 54 14.78 -12.17 13.86
N ALA A 55 13.66 -12.53 13.22
CA ALA A 55 12.46 -13.04 13.88
C ALA A 55 11.87 -14.26 13.16
N GLU A 56 11.14 -15.11 13.90
CA GLU A 56 10.36 -16.18 13.29
C GLU A 56 9.12 -15.64 12.57
N ILE A 57 8.73 -16.29 11.47
CA ILE A 57 7.49 -16.00 10.76
C ILE A 57 6.33 -16.65 11.53
N PRO A 58 5.36 -15.86 12.06
CA PRO A 58 4.21 -16.42 12.75
C PRO A 58 3.33 -17.26 11.82
N GLU A 59 2.63 -18.24 12.38
CA GLU A 59 1.84 -19.17 11.55
C GLU A 59 0.67 -18.49 10.79
N LYS A 60 0.04 -17.49 11.41
CA LYS A 60 -1.02 -16.68 10.80
C LYS A 60 -0.66 -15.20 10.92
N ALA A 61 0.30 -14.77 10.11
CA ALA A 61 0.65 -13.36 9.97
C ALA A 61 0.40 -12.88 8.54
N CYS A 62 -0.06 -11.65 8.40
CA CYS A 62 -0.14 -10.95 7.13
C CYS A 62 0.16 -9.46 7.34
N LEU A 63 0.48 -8.75 6.26
CA LEU A 63 0.58 -7.29 6.26
C LEU A 63 -0.53 -6.74 5.37
N ILE A 64 -1.32 -5.79 5.89
CA ILE A 64 -2.32 -5.06 5.10
C ILE A 64 -1.67 -3.77 4.62
N THR A 65 -1.73 -3.51 3.31
CA THR A 65 -1.21 -2.29 2.70
C THR A 65 -2.28 -1.58 1.88
N PHE A 66 -2.25 -0.25 1.90
CA PHE A 66 -3.05 0.63 1.05
C PHE A 66 -2.13 1.49 0.20
N ASP A 67 -2.47 1.69 -1.07
CA ASP A 67 -1.75 2.59 -1.98
C ASP A 67 -2.53 3.90 -2.19
N GLY A 68 -1.83 5.03 -2.26
CA GLY A 68 -2.36 6.30 -2.78
C GLY A 68 -2.59 7.36 -1.71
N GLY A 69 -3.27 7.01 -0.62
CA GLY A 69 -3.68 7.98 0.41
C GLY A 69 -5.05 8.60 0.16
N PHE A 70 -6.00 7.83 -0.39
CA PHE A 70 -7.36 8.28 -0.66
C PHE A 70 -8.16 8.46 0.63
N LEU A 71 -9.06 9.44 0.63
CA LEU A 71 -9.88 9.81 1.79
C LEU A 71 -10.78 8.67 2.27
N ASP A 72 -11.23 7.82 1.36
CA ASP A 72 -12.05 6.65 1.68
C ASP A 72 -11.34 5.66 2.63
N ASN A 73 -10.01 5.66 2.67
CA ASN A 73 -9.24 4.82 3.60
C ASN A 73 -9.46 5.29 5.05
N TYR A 74 -9.61 6.60 5.27
CA TYR A 74 -9.90 7.17 6.59
C TYR A 74 -11.37 7.03 6.96
N VAL A 75 -12.28 7.08 5.98
CA VAL A 75 -13.73 7.07 6.21
C VAL A 75 -14.29 5.65 6.36
N TYR A 76 -13.87 4.71 5.51
CA TYR A 76 -14.40 3.35 5.51
C TYR A 76 -13.44 2.30 6.07
N ALA A 77 -12.15 2.34 5.69
CA ALA A 77 -11.22 1.29 6.06
C ALA A 77 -10.74 1.40 7.52
N TRP A 78 -10.29 2.59 7.94
CA TRP A 78 -9.69 2.81 9.25
C TRP A 78 -10.62 2.49 10.44
N PRO A 79 -11.92 2.86 10.43
CA PRO A 79 -12.83 2.46 11.51
C PRO A 79 -12.97 0.94 11.65
N LEU A 80 -12.99 0.21 10.53
CA LEU A 80 -13.07 -1.24 10.52
C LEU A 80 -11.76 -1.89 11.02
N LEU A 81 -10.61 -1.36 10.61
CA LEU A 81 -9.30 -1.80 11.15
C LEU A 81 -9.25 -1.61 12.68
N THR A 82 -9.71 -0.45 13.17
CA THR A 82 -9.79 -0.16 14.61
C THR A 82 -10.73 -1.13 15.32
N ARG A 83 -11.93 -1.36 14.78
CA ARG A 83 -12.94 -2.28 15.34
C ARG A 83 -12.42 -3.71 15.50
N TYR A 84 -11.61 -4.17 14.55
CA TYR A 84 -11.07 -5.54 14.56
C TYR A 84 -9.66 -5.63 15.15
N HIS A 85 -9.12 -4.54 15.70
CA HIS A 85 -7.75 -4.47 16.25
C HIS A 85 -6.68 -4.91 15.25
N LEU A 86 -6.83 -4.49 13.98
CA LEU A 86 -5.92 -4.79 12.90
C LEU A 86 -5.04 -3.59 12.56
N ASN A 87 -3.79 -3.87 12.22
CA ASN A 87 -2.79 -2.91 11.77
C ASN A 87 -2.72 -2.90 10.25
N ALA A 88 -2.43 -1.74 9.68
CA ALA A 88 -2.16 -1.59 8.26
C ALA A 88 -1.01 -0.60 8.01
N THR A 89 -0.55 -0.58 6.76
CA THR A 89 0.42 0.36 6.24
C THR A 89 -0.21 1.13 5.08
N LEU A 90 0.00 2.44 5.03
CA LEU A 90 -0.45 3.31 3.95
C LEU A 90 0.75 3.91 3.22
N PHE A 91 0.85 3.65 1.91
CA PHE A 91 1.84 4.24 1.03
C PHE A 91 1.25 5.47 0.32
N LEU A 92 1.76 6.66 0.65
CA LEU A 92 1.20 7.93 0.20
C LEU A 92 1.79 8.41 -1.12
N VAL A 93 0.96 8.91 -2.02
CA VAL A 93 1.43 9.83 -3.07
C VAL A 93 1.48 11.22 -2.44
N THR A 94 2.65 11.61 -1.92
CA THR A 94 2.76 12.74 -0.98
C THR A 94 2.37 14.09 -1.58
N GLY A 95 2.48 14.26 -2.90
CA GLY A 95 2.06 15.47 -3.61
C GLY A 95 0.56 15.64 -3.74
N TRP A 96 -0.23 14.60 -3.46
CA TRP A 96 -1.70 14.64 -3.45
C TRP A 96 -2.28 14.93 -2.07
N ILE A 97 -1.49 14.77 -1.00
CA ILE A 97 -1.96 14.88 0.38
C ILE A 97 -2.20 16.35 0.75
N GLY A 98 -3.42 16.63 1.20
CA GLY A 98 -3.88 17.96 1.54
C GLY A 98 -3.37 18.46 2.90
N ASN A 99 -3.57 19.75 3.14
CA ASN A 99 -3.42 20.38 4.44
C ASN A 99 -4.79 20.79 4.99
N GLY A 100 -4.87 21.00 6.30
CA GLY A 100 -6.08 21.52 6.94
C GLY A 100 -6.48 20.71 8.17
N ASN A 101 -7.60 21.12 8.77
CA ASN A 101 -8.16 20.40 9.91
C ASN A 101 -8.68 19.03 9.47
N PRO A 102 -8.61 18.02 10.36
CA PRO A 102 -9.07 16.69 10.03
C PRO A 102 -10.60 16.67 9.93
N ARG A 103 -11.12 16.03 8.89
CA ARG A 103 -12.56 15.78 8.76
C ARG A 103 -13.01 14.73 9.77
N LEU A 104 -14.32 14.54 9.84
CA LEU A 104 -14.90 13.40 10.53
C LEU A 104 -14.62 12.13 9.71
N SER A 105 -14.36 11.03 10.41
CA SER A 105 -14.32 9.70 9.79
C SER A 105 -15.77 9.22 9.63
N ASP A 106 -16.50 9.87 8.71
CA ASP A 106 -17.93 9.65 8.46
C ASP A 106 -18.19 9.72 6.95
N PRO A 107 -18.93 8.76 6.35
CA PRO A 107 -19.30 8.79 4.94
C PRO A 107 -19.89 10.11 4.44
N ALA A 108 -20.56 10.88 5.31
CA ALA A 108 -21.15 12.17 4.98
C ALA A 108 -20.14 13.25 4.55
N VAL A 109 -18.82 13.03 4.76
CA VAL A 109 -17.78 13.97 4.32
C VAL A 109 -17.27 13.69 2.90
N LEU A 110 -17.66 12.56 2.31
CA LEU A 110 -17.26 12.21 0.96
C LEU A 110 -18.16 12.88 -0.08
N SER A 111 -17.57 13.28 -1.20
CA SER A 111 -18.34 13.69 -2.38
C SER A 111 -19.00 12.47 -3.06
N ASP A 112 -19.94 12.71 -3.97
CA ASP A 112 -20.62 11.67 -4.76
C ASP A 112 -19.70 10.92 -5.77
N ARG A 113 -18.36 11.08 -5.65
CA ARG A 113 -17.34 10.59 -6.58
C ARG A 113 -16.33 9.72 -5.83
N VAL A 114 -16.63 8.43 -5.64
CA VAL A 114 -15.75 7.56 -4.84
C VAL A 114 -15.15 6.38 -5.60
N ASP A 115 -15.20 6.37 -6.94
CA ASP A 115 -14.41 5.46 -7.77
C ASP A 115 -13.03 6.03 -8.15
N HIS A 116 -12.11 5.14 -8.53
CA HIS A 116 -10.71 5.49 -8.80
C HIS A 116 -10.54 6.54 -9.91
N LEU A 117 -11.26 6.41 -11.03
CA LEU A 117 -11.10 7.31 -12.17
C LEU A 117 -11.66 8.70 -11.85
N SER A 118 -12.79 8.76 -11.15
CA SER A 118 -13.35 10.03 -10.68
C SER A 118 -12.44 10.73 -9.68
N CYS A 119 -11.74 9.98 -8.82
CA CYS A 119 -10.73 10.56 -7.92
C CYS A 119 -9.55 11.17 -8.71
N LEU A 120 -9.02 10.47 -9.72
CA LEU A 120 -7.96 11.02 -10.58
C LEU A 120 -8.42 12.28 -11.31
N ALA A 121 -9.64 12.29 -11.86
CA ALA A 121 -10.22 13.47 -12.50
C ALA A 121 -10.37 14.67 -11.53
N ALA A 122 -10.75 14.42 -10.28
CA ALA A 122 -10.81 15.47 -9.25
C ALA A 122 -9.41 16.01 -8.93
N ILE A 123 -8.39 15.14 -8.85
CA ILE A 123 -7.00 15.57 -8.63
C ILE A 123 -6.52 16.45 -9.79
N ASP A 124 -6.75 16.03 -11.03
CA ASP A 124 -6.37 16.78 -12.24
C ASP A 124 -7.10 18.13 -12.34
N ALA A 125 -8.33 18.20 -11.83
CA ALA A 125 -9.10 19.44 -11.74
C ALA A 125 -8.68 20.35 -10.55
N GLY A 126 -7.68 19.96 -9.76
CA GLY A 126 -7.23 20.70 -8.57
C GLY A 126 -8.16 20.55 -7.36
N GLN A 127 -9.12 19.63 -7.42
CA GLN A 127 -10.09 19.29 -6.36
C GLN A 127 -9.62 18.09 -5.51
N GLN A 128 -8.32 17.86 -5.46
CA GLN A 128 -7.71 16.72 -4.76
C GLN A 128 -8.09 16.64 -3.27
N ASP A 129 -8.34 17.77 -2.61
CA ASP A 129 -8.72 17.77 -1.20
C ASP A 129 -10.05 17.03 -0.96
N ASP A 130 -10.96 16.96 -1.94
CA ASP A 130 -12.24 16.25 -1.82
C ASP A 130 -12.10 14.72 -1.80
N VAL A 131 -10.98 14.20 -2.32
CA VAL A 131 -10.78 12.76 -2.54
C VAL A 131 -9.52 12.19 -1.88
N MET A 132 -8.61 13.06 -1.44
CA MET A 132 -7.35 12.68 -0.80
C MET A 132 -7.36 12.99 0.70
N LEU A 133 -6.56 12.24 1.44
CA LEU A 133 -6.34 12.51 2.86
C LEU A 133 -5.63 13.85 3.07
N ARG A 134 -5.88 14.43 4.25
CA ARG A 134 -5.07 15.51 4.80
C ARG A 134 -4.02 14.96 5.75
N TRP A 135 -2.90 15.67 5.90
CA TRP A 135 -1.86 15.32 6.87
C TRP A 135 -2.39 15.18 8.31
N SER A 136 -3.39 15.97 8.70
CA SER A 136 -4.00 15.89 10.03
C SER A 136 -4.79 14.59 10.27
N GLU A 137 -5.43 14.04 9.23
CA GLU A 137 -6.12 12.74 9.27
C GLU A 137 -5.11 11.59 9.36
N ILE A 138 -4.02 11.71 8.60
CA ILE A 138 -2.89 10.79 8.66
C ILE A 138 -2.29 10.77 10.07
N GLN A 139 -2.07 11.93 10.70
CA GLN A 139 -1.57 11.98 12.08
C GLN A 139 -2.54 11.33 13.07
N ARG A 140 -3.86 11.52 12.91
CA ARG A 140 -4.84 10.83 13.76
C ARG A 140 -4.70 9.31 13.69
N MET A 141 -4.61 8.75 12.48
CA MET A 141 -4.45 7.31 12.29
C MET A 141 -3.12 6.80 12.86
N ARG A 142 -2.03 7.56 12.70
CA ARG A 142 -0.72 7.23 13.30
C ARG A 142 -0.77 7.23 14.82
N THR A 143 -1.34 8.26 15.43
CA THR A 143 -1.44 8.37 16.89
C THR A 143 -2.33 7.27 17.49
N ALA A 144 -3.35 6.81 16.76
CA ALA A 144 -4.15 5.65 17.17
C ALA A 144 -3.36 4.32 17.13
N GLY A 145 -2.22 4.29 16.43
CA GLY A 145 -1.25 3.19 16.49
C GLY A 145 -1.52 2.01 15.56
N ASN A 146 -2.56 2.07 14.73
CA ASN A 146 -2.96 0.98 13.82
C ASN A 146 -2.74 1.28 12.33
N MET A 147 -2.09 2.40 12.00
CA MET A 147 -1.72 2.77 10.63
C MET A 147 -0.27 3.28 10.56
N GLU A 148 0.63 2.49 9.99
CA GLU A 148 1.98 2.93 9.59
C GLU A 148 1.91 3.72 8.28
N ILE A 149 2.75 4.74 8.15
CA ILE A 149 2.74 5.65 7.00
C ILE A 149 4.10 5.63 6.33
N HIS A 150 4.10 5.33 5.03
CA HIS A 150 5.30 5.28 4.23
C HIS A 150 5.15 6.02 2.90
N SER A 151 6.28 6.29 2.24
CA SER A 151 6.29 6.92 0.92
C SER A 151 5.79 5.97 -0.16
N GLY A 152 4.85 6.43 -0.98
CA GLY A 152 4.51 5.87 -2.29
C GLY A 152 5.21 6.57 -3.47
N GLY A 153 5.85 7.71 -3.20
CA GLY A 153 6.37 8.66 -4.19
C GLY A 153 5.74 10.04 -3.99
N HIS A 154 6.21 11.05 -4.73
CA HIS A 154 5.64 12.39 -4.64
C HIS A 154 4.50 12.59 -5.62
N ARG A 155 4.68 12.19 -6.87
CA ARG A 155 3.62 12.05 -7.88
C ARG A 155 3.62 10.64 -8.47
N PRO A 156 2.57 10.23 -9.19
CA PRO A 156 2.64 9.03 -10.00
C PRO A 156 3.85 9.09 -10.94
N LEU A 157 4.72 8.10 -10.82
CA LEU A 157 5.92 7.98 -11.63
C LEU A 157 5.51 7.38 -12.98
N HIS A 158 4.96 8.20 -13.87
CA HIS A 158 4.67 7.76 -15.22
C HIS A 158 5.92 7.80 -16.11
N TRP A 159 5.96 6.88 -17.06
CA TRP A 159 7.01 6.74 -18.09
C TRP A 159 6.79 7.71 -19.27
N ASP A 160 5.60 8.28 -19.41
CA ASP A 160 5.03 8.84 -20.64
C ASP A 160 5.07 10.37 -20.70
N ARG A 161 6.10 11.00 -20.13
CA ARG A 161 6.43 12.36 -20.56
C ARG A 161 7.18 12.28 -21.88
N GLU A 162 6.48 12.58 -22.97
CA GLU A 162 7.03 12.53 -24.34
C GLU A 162 8.38 13.26 -24.41
N ASN A 163 9.38 12.59 -25.01
CA ASN A 163 10.70 13.11 -25.38
C ASN A 163 11.79 13.27 -24.28
N GLU A 164 11.67 12.66 -23.09
CA GLU A 164 12.80 12.61 -22.13
C GLU A 164 13.76 11.42 -22.37
N SER A 165 15.07 11.62 -22.17
CA SER A 165 16.04 10.53 -22.20
C SER A 165 15.92 9.65 -20.95
N HIS A 166 16.37 8.41 -21.03
CA HIS A 166 16.35 7.48 -19.88
C HIS A 166 17.06 8.03 -18.63
N ASP A 167 18.23 8.65 -18.81
CA ASP A 167 18.98 9.24 -17.70
C ASP A 167 18.25 10.44 -17.08
N THR A 168 17.62 11.27 -17.92
CA THR A 168 16.79 12.41 -17.47
C THR A 168 15.60 11.91 -16.66
N HIS A 169 14.95 10.85 -17.14
CA HIS A 169 13.86 10.18 -16.43
C HIS A 169 14.30 9.68 -15.06
N LEU A 170 15.40 8.94 -14.97
CA LEU A 170 15.90 8.42 -13.69
C LEU A 170 16.33 9.53 -12.72
N ALA A 171 16.91 10.63 -13.23
CA ALA A 171 17.22 11.80 -12.39
C ALA A 171 15.94 12.41 -11.79
N ARG A 172 14.88 12.55 -12.59
CA ARG A 172 13.56 13.01 -12.13
C ARG A 172 12.94 12.07 -11.11
N VAL A 173 13.07 10.75 -11.29
CA VAL A 173 12.65 9.76 -10.29
C VAL A 173 13.38 9.97 -8.97
N VAL A 174 14.70 10.18 -8.98
CA VAL A 174 15.47 10.48 -7.75
C VAL A 174 14.93 11.72 -7.06
N GLU A 175 14.63 12.78 -7.82
CA GLU A 175 14.08 14.03 -7.28
C GLU A 175 12.69 13.82 -6.64
N GLU A 176 11.75 13.20 -7.35
CA GLU A 176 10.39 12.92 -6.86
C GLU A 176 10.42 12.04 -5.59
N LEU A 177 11.29 11.03 -5.56
CA LEU A 177 11.47 10.18 -4.38
C LEU A 177 12.10 10.93 -3.21
N THR A 178 13.09 11.78 -3.47
CA THR A 178 13.74 12.62 -2.46
C THR A 178 12.74 13.61 -1.85
N GLN A 179 11.91 14.24 -2.68
CA GLN A 179 10.86 15.15 -2.23
C GLN A 179 9.83 14.43 -1.36
N SER A 180 9.37 13.25 -1.77
CA SER A 180 8.43 12.43 -0.99
C SER A 180 8.99 12.08 0.38
N ARG A 181 10.24 11.58 0.42
CA ARG A 181 10.95 11.25 1.65
C ARG A 181 11.08 12.45 2.58
N GLY A 182 11.38 13.63 2.03
CA GLY A 182 11.44 14.88 2.78
C GLY A 182 10.11 15.29 3.41
N LEU A 183 9.00 15.13 2.67
CA LEU A 183 7.66 15.40 3.18
C LEU A 183 7.25 14.42 4.28
N ILE A 184 7.50 13.12 4.11
CA ILE A 184 7.29 12.12 5.16
C ILE A 184 8.06 12.54 6.41
N LEU A 185 9.37 12.76 6.32
CA LEU A 185 10.19 13.18 7.47
C LEU A 185 9.64 14.42 8.17
N ARG A 186 9.23 15.44 7.40
CA ARG A 186 8.73 16.72 7.93
C ARG A 186 7.41 16.56 8.69
N HIS A 187 6.53 15.65 8.25
CA HIS A 187 5.24 15.42 8.91
C HIS A 187 5.28 14.30 9.95
N THR A 188 6.16 13.32 9.81
CA THR A 188 6.18 12.14 10.68
C THR A 188 7.28 12.13 11.72
N GLY A 189 8.36 12.89 11.48
CA GLY A 189 9.60 12.83 12.25
C GLY A 189 10.45 11.59 11.95
N GLU A 190 9.99 10.70 11.07
CA GLU A 190 10.65 9.42 10.80
C GLU A 190 11.44 9.47 9.51
N VAL A 191 12.65 8.90 9.55
CA VAL A 191 13.50 8.78 8.36
C VAL A 191 13.03 7.57 7.55
N GLU A 192 12.39 7.86 6.43
CA GLU A 192 11.90 6.82 5.53
C GLU A 192 13.07 6.07 4.85
N ARG A 193 12.94 4.74 4.80
CA ARG A 193 13.84 3.81 4.08
C ARG A 193 13.08 2.86 3.17
N GLN A 194 11.75 2.91 3.20
CA GLN A 194 10.84 2.01 2.54
C GLN A 194 9.99 2.76 1.53
N ILE A 195 9.71 2.13 0.39
CA ILE A 195 8.83 2.67 -0.63
C ILE A 195 7.82 1.61 -1.06
N GLY A 196 6.55 2.01 -1.15
CA GLY A 196 5.56 1.25 -1.87
C GLY A 196 5.41 1.78 -3.28
N TRP A 197 5.60 0.96 -4.29
CA TRP A 197 5.39 1.41 -5.67
C TRP A 197 3.89 1.52 -5.94
N THR A 198 3.35 2.74 -5.82
CA THR A 198 1.94 3.05 -6.04
C THR A 198 1.72 3.49 -7.49
N GLY A 199 1.27 2.59 -8.38
CA GLY A 199 0.95 2.92 -9.78
C GLY A 199 2.00 2.47 -10.81
N SER A 200 2.24 3.28 -11.84
CA SER A 200 3.09 3.01 -13.03
C SER A 200 4.61 2.94 -12.79
N GLY A 201 5.04 2.92 -11.52
CA GLY A 201 6.45 2.73 -11.16
C GLY A 201 6.91 1.27 -11.28
N PHE A 202 8.00 0.91 -10.62
CA PHE A 202 8.52 -0.46 -10.61
C PHE A 202 7.50 -1.45 -10.01
N ASP A 203 6.93 -2.29 -10.86
CA ASP A 203 5.89 -3.26 -10.47
C ASP A 203 6.45 -4.59 -9.95
N GLY A 204 7.77 -4.83 -10.10
CA GLY A 204 8.46 -6.06 -9.72
C GLY A 204 9.01 -6.89 -10.88
N ASN A 205 8.64 -6.58 -12.14
CA ASN A 205 8.99 -7.39 -13.30
C ASN A 205 10.17 -6.85 -14.12
N ALA A 206 10.19 -5.55 -14.45
CA ALA A 206 11.29 -4.92 -15.20
C ALA A 206 11.88 -3.73 -14.44
N ASP A 207 13.10 -3.90 -13.90
CA ASP A 207 13.82 -2.81 -13.25
C ASP A 207 14.63 -2.01 -14.28
N LEU A 208 14.03 -0.93 -14.77
CA LEU A 208 14.67 0.03 -15.68
C LEU A 208 15.57 1.02 -14.92
N GLY A 209 16.28 0.60 -13.88
CA GLY A 209 17.11 1.47 -13.03
C GLY A 209 16.36 2.18 -11.90
N TYR A 210 15.08 1.86 -11.69
CA TYR A 210 14.26 2.40 -10.60
C TYR A 210 14.81 2.01 -9.23
N ARG A 211 15.35 0.79 -9.07
CA ARG A 211 15.91 0.37 -7.77
C ARG A 211 17.14 1.20 -7.41
N GLU A 212 17.99 1.49 -8.39
CA GLU A 212 19.16 2.35 -8.18
C GLU A 212 18.78 3.81 -7.94
N ALA A 213 17.77 4.33 -8.65
CA ALA A 213 17.23 5.66 -8.38
C ALA A 213 16.66 5.77 -6.96
N ALA A 214 15.87 4.77 -6.52
CA ALA A 214 15.35 4.70 -5.17
C ALA A 214 16.47 4.64 -4.12
N ARG A 215 17.52 3.85 -4.37
CA ARG A 215 18.72 3.79 -3.52
C ARG A 215 19.41 5.14 -3.38
N LYS A 216 19.59 5.88 -4.49
CA LYS A 216 20.15 7.25 -4.48
C LYS A 216 19.28 8.22 -3.68
N ALA A 217 17.97 8.05 -3.69
CA ALA A 217 17.03 8.83 -2.88
C ALA A 217 16.92 8.36 -1.41
N GLY A 218 17.62 7.28 -1.02
CA GLY A 218 17.68 6.77 0.36
C GLY A 218 16.67 5.68 0.70
N PHE A 219 16.06 5.04 -0.30
CA PHE A 219 15.17 3.90 -0.13
C PHE A 219 15.91 2.58 -0.37
N PHE A 220 15.70 1.61 0.52
CA PHE A 220 16.39 0.32 0.50
C PHE A 220 15.43 -0.88 0.58
N VAL A 221 14.14 -0.62 0.79
CA VAL A 221 13.09 -1.63 0.94
C VAL A 221 11.93 -1.27 0.04
N HIS A 222 11.54 -2.16 -0.87
CA HIS A 222 10.58 -1.85 -1.93
C HIS A 222 9.40 -2.83 -1.93
N TYR A 223 8.19 -2.31 -1.79
CA TYR A 223 6.95 -3.07 -1.87
C TYR A 223 6.37 -2.95 -3.28
N THR A 224 6.37 -4.05 -4.01
CA THR A 224 6.01 -4.12 -5.43
C THR A 224 4.54 -4.48 -5.63
N ALA A 225 4.08 -4.46 -6.88
CA ALA A 225 2.75 -4.93 -7.27
C ALA A 225 2.74 -6.42 -7.66
N GLU A 226 3.92 -7.04 -7.76
CA GLU A 226 4.13 -8.45 -8.07
C GLU A 226 3.56 -9.35 -6.97
N PRO A 227 2.67 -10.29 -7.30
CA PRO A 227 2.17 -11.26 -6.34
C PRO A 227 3.21 -12.35 -6.08
N GLY A 228 3.31 -12.79 -4.83
CA GLY A 228 4.15 -13.95 -4.49
C GLY A 228 4.39 -14.10 -3.01
N PRO A 229 5.04 -15.21 -2.60
CA PRO A 229 5.47 -15.39 -1.23
C PRO A 229 6.63 -14.44 -0.90
N ASN A 230 6.74 -14.04 0.37
CA ASN A 230 7.88 -13.33 0.94
C ASN A 230 8.54 -14.24 1.98
N LEU A 231 9.70 -14.77 1.64
CA LEU A 231 10.43 -15.77 2.42
C LEU A 231 11.60 -15.14 3.19
N ARG A 232 12.11 -15.88 4.16
CA ARG A 232 13.37 -15.55 4.82
C ARG A 232 14.51 -15.53 3.79
N GLY A 233 15.30 -14.46 3.79
CA GLY A 233 16.41 -14.24 2.86
C GLY A 233 16.00 -13.63 1.52
N ASP A 234 14.72 -13.31 1.31
CA ASP A 234 14.27 -12.64 0.09
C ASP A 234 14.87 -11.22 -0.04
N ASP A 235 15.05 -10.78 -1.29
CA ASP A 235 15.54 -9.46 -1.63
C ASP A 235 14.59 -8.37 -1.09
N PRO A 236 15.04 -7.49 -0.16
CA PRO A 236 14.18 -6.46 0.44
C PRO A 236 13.74 -5.40 -0.57
N THR A 237 14.37 -5.32 -1.73
CA THR A 237 13.98 -4.41 -2.82
C THR A 237 12.98 -5.05 -3.79
N ARG A 238 12.39 -6.19 -3.42
CA ARG A 238 11.35 -6.89 -4.18
C ARG A 238 10.35 -7.60 -3.25
N ILE A 239 9.78 -6.86 -2.30
CA ILE A 239 8.72 -7.36 -1.41
C ILE A 239 7.41 -7.48 -2.20
N ARG A 240 6.91 -8.71 -2.32
CA ARG A 240 5.77 -9.07 -3.16
C ARG A 240 4.44 -8.84 -2.46
N ARG A 241 3.46 -8.30 -3.18
CA ARG A 241 2.11 -8.02 -2.69
C ARG A 241 1.08 -8.49 -3.70
N PHE A 242 -0.05 -9.01 -3.25
CA PHE A 242 -1.16 -9.35 -4.15
C PHE A 242 -2.32 -8.37 -3.97
N ASN A 243 -2.94 -7.98 -5.08
CA ASN A 243 -4.15 -7.16 -5.06
C ASN A 243 -5.28 -7.94 -4.39
N VAL A 244 -5.97 -7.29 -3.46
CA VAL A 244 -7.25 -7.77 -2.95
C VAL A 244 -8.36 -7.21 -3.82
N GLU A 245 -9.30 -8.08 -4.19
CA GLU A 245 -10.44 -7.77 -5.04
C GLU A 245 -11.71 -7.65 -4.19
N ASP A 246 -12.78 -7.11 -4.80
CA ASP A 246 -14.12 -7.00 -4.20
C ASP A 246 -14.82 -8.38 -4.10
N GLU A 247 -14.13 -9.32 -3.46
CA GLU A 247 -14.46 -10.74 -3.39
C GLU A 247 -14.84 -11.12 -1.95
N PRO A 248 -15.64 -12.18 -1.75
CA PRO A 248 -16.01 -12.66 -0.43
C PRO A 248 -14.80 -13.05 0.45
N ALA A 249 -14.96 -13.01 1.77
CA ALA A 249 -13.90 -13.36 2.72
C ALA A 249 -13.26 -14.76 2.48
N GLY A 250 -14.04 -15.74 1.99
CA GLY A 250 -13.54 -17.06 1.63
C GLY A 250 -12.51 -17.04 0.49
N TRP A 251 -12.64 -16.10 -0.46
CA TRP A 251 -11.63 -15.87 -1.49
C TRP A 251 -10.32 -15.42 -0.86
N LEU A 252 -10.37 -14.43 0.04
CA LEU A 252 -9.17 -13.91 0.73
C LEU A 252 -8.51 -15.00 1.57
N ALA A 253 -9.29 -15.77 2.33
CA ALA A 253 -8.78 -16.89 3.12
C ALA A 253 -8.05 -17.93 2.24
N SER A 254 -8.55 -18.21 1.04
CA SER A 254 -7.90 -19.09 0.06
C SER A 254 -6.57 -18.52 -0.44
N ARG A 255 -6.50 -17.20 -0.71
CA ARG A 255 -5.27 -16.51 -1.13
C ARG A 255 -4.22 -16.54 -0.02
N LEU A 256 -4.60 -16.22 1.21
CA LEU A 256 -3.71 -16.24 2.38
C LEU A 256 -3.12 -17.63 2.62
N LYS A 257 -3.94 -18.68 2.57
CA LYS A 257 -3.48 -20.08 2.69
C LYS A 257 -2.45 -20.44 1.61
N SER A 258 -2.59 -19.86 0.42
CA SER A 258 -1.73 -20.17 -0.72
C SER A 258 -0.40 -19.42 -0.66
N TYR A 259 -0.43 -18.11 -0.43
CA TYR A 259 0.78 -17.28 -0.33
C TYR A 259 1.57 -17.49 0.97
N ARG A 260 1.01 -18.20 1.96
CA ARG A 260 1.75 -18.70 3.14
C ARG A 260 2.71 -19.85 2.79
N SER A 261 2.44 -20.60 1.72
CA SER A 261 3.28 -21.71 1.26
C SER A 261 4.17 -21.26 0.11
N SER A 262 5.48 -21.51 0.19
CA SER A 262 6.40 -21.18 -0.90
C SER A 262 5.97 -21.83 -2.23
N LEU A 263 5.68 -23.14 -2.25
CA LEU A 263 5.32 -23.87 -3.46
C LEU A 263 3.96 -23.41 -4.04
N ARG A 264 2.91 -23.34 -3.20
CA ARG A 264 1.58 -22.95 -3.68
C ARG A 264 1.51 -21.47 -4.05
N GLY A 265 2.24 -20.61 -3.32
CA GLY A 265 2.35 -19.18 -3.59
C GLY A 265 3.01 -18.90 -4.93
N THR A 266 4.16 -19.52 -5.21
CA THR A 266 4.87 -19.37 -6.49
C THR A 266 4.05 -19.90 -7.67
N TRP A 267 3.41 -21.07 -7.52
CA TRP A 267 2.54 -21.60 -8.58
C TRP A 267 1.35 -20.69 -8.88
N ARG A 268 0.70 -20.15 -7.84
CA ARG A 268 -0.40 -19.21 -8.02
C ARG A 268 0.00 -17.87 -8.63
N ALA A 269 1.17 -17.34 -8.27
CA ALA A 269 1.70 -16.12 -8.88
C ALA A 269 1.81 -16.26 -10.40
N ARG A 270 2.36 -17.40 -10.86
CA ARG A 270 2.53 -17.69 -12.29
C ARG A 270 1.24 -17.85 -13.08
N ILE A 271 0.16 -18.36 -12.48
CA ILE A 271 -1.12 -18.57 -13.18
C ILE A 271 -1.88 -17.27 -13.42
N ARG A 272 -1.61 -16.21 -12.64
CA ARG A 272 -2.19 -14.88 -12.91
C ARG A 272 -1.46 -14.11 -14.01
N GLU A 273 -0.34 -14.61 -14.49
CA GLU A 273 0.44 -14.07 -15.62
C GLU A 273 0.19 -14.83 -16.94
N ALA A 274 -0.76 -15.77 -16.96
CA ALA A 274 -1.20 -16.53 -18.15
C ALA A 274 -2.69 -16.32 -18.41
#